data_AF-A0A2E5RJ58-F1
#
_entry.id   AF-A0A2E5RJ58-F1
#
_cell.length_a   1.000
_cell.length_b   1.000
_cell.length_c   1.000
_cell.angle_alpha   90.00
_cell.angle_beta   90.00
_cell.angle_gamma   90.00
#
_symmetry.space_group_name_H-M   'P 1'
#
loop_
_entity.id
_entity.type
_entity.pdbx_description
1 polymer ?
#
loop_
_entity_poly.entity_id
_entity_poly.type
_entity_poly.pdbx_seq_one_letter_code
_entity_poly.pdbx_strand_id
1 'polypeptide(L)'
;MDLPGNAKHATQLYTPTGWIDSIPWTSIGFEDGAYLRRLIDISDDDSLPVVSLVVEGEFRTVGTSQNVVAVLPGTTDENLIITAHIDGFWEAVLDNGTGVAALMELARYYKNIPQEQRTRNLIFLVTGDHETAGSGGSDFYHNRNPEIIEKTALAIQLEHLGAPGNKNQLNMLVTTNALAPLIPFISNGNYSVRDAMQRMVDNYGIVVNRDSWTTPAGDVDGLIDIPSAGFIQTGYLYHSEIDSLDWYKPEDLERLTRAHAFLIDEVNKIPIGEIRESSVAGDLPPPYSSPDVMELLRVW
;
A
#
# COMPACT_ATOMS: atom_id res chain seq x y z
N MET A 1 -16.52 0.51 -6.52
CA MET A 1 -15.57 -0.60 -6.70
C MET A 1 -16.32 -1.65 -7.49
N ASP A 2 -15.78 -2.13 -8.61
CA ASP A 2 -16.39 -3.21 -9.38
C ASP A 2 -16.09 -4.52 -8.64
N LEU A 3 -16.91 -4.82 -7.62
CA LEU A 3 -16.74 -5.98 -6.75
C LEU A 3 -17.04 -7.25 -7.55
N PRO A 4 -16.06 -8.15 -7.78
CA PRO A 4 -16.25 -9.30 -8.65
C PRO A 4 -17.21 -10.33 -8.01
N GLY A 5 -18.32 -10.60 -8.69
CA GLY A 5 -19.32 -11.57 -8.23
C GLY A 5 -19.93 -11.19 -6.88
N ASN A 6 -20.28 -12.21 -6.09
CA ASN A 6 -20.89 -12.07 -4.76
C ASN A 6 -19.89 -12.25 -3.62
N ALA A 7 -18.61 -11.97 -3.89
CA ALA A 7 -17.58 -12.02 -2.87
C ALA A 7 -17.90 -11.06 -1.72
N LYS A 8 -17.61 -11.47 -0.49
CA LYS A 8 -17.65 -10.57 0.66
C LYS A 8 -16.49 -9.60 0.58
N HIS A 9 -16.79 -8.34 0.84
CA HIS A 9 -15.80 -7.28 0.95
C HIS A 9 -15.90 -6.59 2.30
N ALA A 10 -14.74 -6.39 2.91
CA ALA A 10 -14.60 -5.38 3.95
C ALA A 10 -14.41 -4.07 3.19
N THR A 11 -15.23 -3.10 3.51
CA THR A 11 -14.98 -1.75 3.03
C THR A 11 -15.08 -0.84 4.22
N GLN A 12 -14.69 0.40 4.03
CA GLN A 12 -14.84 1.42 5.05
C GLN A 12 -15.49 2.61 4.36
N LEU A 13 -16.54 3.15 4.98
CA LEU A 13 -17.23 4.30 4.43
C LEU A 13 -16.49 5.57 4.87
N TYR A 14 -15.61 6.06 4.00
CA TYR A 14 -14.82 7.27 4.25
C TYR A 14 -15.40 8.48 3.51
N THR A 15 -15.36 9.64 4.15
CA THR A 15 -15.60 10.95 3.51
C THR A 15 -14.37 11.83 3.68
N PRO A 16 -14.21 12.93 2.91
CA PRO A 16 -13.15 13.91 3.16
C PRO A 16 -13.15 14.49 4.59
N THR A 17 -14.25 14.32 5.34
CA THR A 17 -14.40 14.77 6.72
C THR A 17 -14.25 13.65 7.77
N GLY A 18 -13.95 12.42 7.36
CA GLY A 18 -13.73 11.27 8.24
C GLY A 18 -14.65 10.07 7.96
N TRP A 19 -14.52 9.05 8.82
CA TRP A 19 -15.30 7.81 8.76
C TRP A 19 -16.79 8.06 9.02
N ILE A 20 -17.66 7.34 8.31
CA ILE A 20 -19.11 7.32 8.56
C ILE A 20 -19.47 6.02 9.28
N ASP A 21 -19.93 6.15 10.52
CA ASP A 21 -20.43 5.08 11.38
C ASP A 21 -21.91 5.28 11.81
N SER A 22 -22.51 6.41 11.43
CA SER A 22 -23.83 6.86 11.92
C SER A 22 -25.04 6.29 11.16
N ILE A 23 -24.81 5.55 10.08
CA ILE A 23 -25.86 4.90 9.28
C ILE A 23 -25.48 3.46 8.95
N PRO A 24 -26.43 2.50 8.98
CA PRO A 24 -26.17 1.14 8.51
C PRO A 24 -25.81 1.14 7.02
N TRP A 25 -24.76 0.41 6.66
CA TRP A 25 -24.32 0.28 5.27
C TRP A 25 -23.73 -1.11 5.02
N THR A 26 -23.73 -1.55 3.77
CA THR A 26 -23.05 -2.76 3.30
C THR A 26 -22.55 -2.55 1.88
N SER A 27 -21.56 -3.33 1.46
CA SER A 27 -21.23 -3.50 0.04
C SER A 27 -22.06 -4.63 -0.58
N ILE A 28 -22.35 -4.52 -1.88
CA ILE A 28 -22.95 -5.58 -2.70
C ILE A 28 -22.12 -5.76 -3.96
N GLY A 29 -22.12 -6.97 -4.51
CA GLY A 29 -21.40 -7.31 -5.74
C GLY A 29 -21.76 -6.41 -6.93
N PHE A 30 -20.85 -6.30 -7.90
CA PHE A 30 -21.10 -5.52 -9.12
C PHE A 30 -22.36 -6.00 -9.87
N GLU A 31 -22.57 -7.31 -9.96
CA GLU A 31 -23.73 -7.90 -10.65
C GLU A 31 -25.04 -7.57 -9.93
N ASP A 32 -25.09 -7.71 -8.60
CA ASP A 32 -26.25 -7.34 -7.79
C ASP A 32 -26.54 -5.84 -7.89
N GLY A 33 -25.50 -5.00 -7.85
CA GLY A 33 -25.62 -3.55 -8.03
C GLY A 33 -26.13 -3.16 -9.42
N ALA A 34 -25.62 -3.80 -10.48
CA ALA A 34 -26.06 -3.59 -11.85
C ALA A 34 -27.51 -4.05 -12.05
N TYR A 35 -27.89 -5.18 -11.44
CA TYR A 35 -29.25 -5.68 -11.43
C TYR A 35 -30.20 -4.70 -10.73
N LEU A 36 -29.84 -4.22 -9.54
CA LEU A 36 -30.65 -3.26 -8.78
C LEU A 36 -30.82 -1.94 -9.55
N ARG A 37 -29.74 -1.45 -10.17
CA ARG A 37 -29.78 -0.27 -11.04
C ARG A 37 -30.72 -0.49 -12.23
N ARG A 38 -30.65 -1.66 -12.86
CA ARG A 38 -31.54 -1.98 -13.98
C ARG A 38 -33.00 -2.04 -13.57
N LEU A 39 -33.31 -2.56 -12.38
CA LEU A 39 -34.66 -2.55 -11.83
C LEU A 39 -35.17 -1.12 -11.64
N ILE A 40 -34.35 -0.23 -11.07
CA ILE A 40 -34.70 1.18 -10.92
C ILE A 40 -34.97 1.84 -12.29
N ASP A 41 -34.11 1.60 -13.27
CA ASP A 41 -34.22 2.21 -14.61
C ASP A 41 -35.51 1.82 -15.38
N ILE A 42 -36.13 0.70 -15.05
CA ILE A 42 -37.36 0.21 -15.72
C ILE A 42 -38.64 0.40 -14.89
N SER A 43 -38.50 0.83 -13.63
CA SER A 43 -39.64 1.09 -12.75
C SER A 43 -40.20 2.49 -13.00
N ASP A 44 -41.53 2.61 -12.95
CA ASP A 44 -42.19 3.90 -12.77
C ASP A 44 -42.08 4.35 -11.30
N ASP A 45 -42.24 5.65 -11.03
CA ASP A 45 -42.12 6.25 -9.69
C ASP A 45 -42.97 5.52 -8.61
N ASP A 46 -44.14 4.99 -8.98
CA ASP A 46 -45.05 4.27 -8.09
C ASP A 46 -44.68 2.78 -7.89
N SER A 47 -43.59 2.30 -8.52
CA SER A 47 -43.19 0.88 -8.59
C SER A 47 -41.70 0.65 -8.32
N LEU A 48 -41.05 1.61 -7.66
CA LEU A 48 -39.64 1.49 -7.31
C LEU A 48 -39.37 0.26 -6.43
N PRO A 49 -38.25 -0.46 -6.66
CA PRO A 49 -37.87 -1.60 -5.85
C PRO A 49 -37.60 -1.16 -4.40
N VAL A 50 -38.11 -1.94 -3.44
CA VAL A 50 -37.85 -1.76 -2.01
C VAL A 50 -36.87 -2.82 -1.55
N VAL A 51 -35.79 -2.39 -0.88
CA VAL A 51 -34.76 -3.27 -0.33
C VAL A 51 -34.85 -3.27 1.20
N SER A 52 -34.80 -4.47 1.80
CA SER A 52 -34.65 -4.62 3.25
C SER A 52 -33.18 -4.86 3.57
N LEU A 53 -32.53 -3.89 4.21
CA LEU A 53 -31.15 -4.01 4.68
C LEU A 53 -31.14 -4.28 6.19
N VAL A 54 -30.52 -5.38 6.59
CA VAL A 54 -30.28 -5.71 8.00
C VAL A 54 -28.77 -5.80 8.19
N VAL A 55 -28.21 -4.88 8.99
CA VAL A 55 -26.80 -4.89 9.38
C VAL A 55 -26.74 -5.10 10.88
N GLU A 56 -26.12 -6.20 11.27
CA GLU A 56 -25.88 -6.55 12.68
C GLU A 56 -24.38 -6.47 12.93
N GLY A 57 -23.98 -5.61 13.86
CA GLY A 57 -22.57 -5.42 14.22
C GLY A 57 -22.44 -5.05 15.69
N GLU A 58 -21.29 -5.36 16.26
CA GLU A 58 -20.93 -5.01 17.64
C GLU A 58 -19.62 -4.22 17.59
N PHE A 59 -19.65 -2.98 18.08
CA PHE A 59 -18.43 -2.20 18.24
C PHE A 59 -17.72 -2.62 19.53
N ARG A 60 -16.50 -3.15 19.39
CA ARG A 60 -15.67 -3.53 20.53
C ARG A 60 -14.54 -2.52 20.69
N THR A 61 -14.47 -1.90 21.86
CA THR A 61 -13.48 -0.87 22.20
C THR A 61 -12.26 -1.42 22.94
N VAL A 62 -12.25 -2.72 23.25
CA VAL A 62 -11.18 -3.36 24.00
C VAL A 62 -10.60 -4.48 23.17
N GLY A 63 -9.32 -4.36 22.84
CA GLY A 63 -8.52 -5.34 22.12
C GLY A 63 -7.05 -5.19 22.49
N THR A 64 -6.23 -6.15 22.10
CA THR A 64 -4.77 -6.04 22.22
C THR A 64 -4.16 -6.39 20.88
N SER A 65 -3.45 -5.43 20.31
CA SER A 65 -2.59 -5.61 19.14
C SER A 65 -1.13 -5.55 19.57
N GLN A 66 -0.22 -6.02 18.72
CA GLN A 66 1.21 -6.05 19.01
C GLN A 66 2.01 -5.74 17.74
N ASN A 67 3.03 -4.90 17.91
CA ASN A 67 4.07 -4.77 16.91
C ASN A 67 5.20 -5.76 17.19
N VAL A 68 5.81 -6.28 16.12
CA VAL A 68 7.05 -7.05 16.18
C VAL A 68 8.15 -6.22 15.57
N VAL A 69 9.25 -6.06 16.32
CA VAL A 69 10.38 -5.22 15.89
C VAL A 69 11.65 -6.06 15.87
N ALA A 70 12.36 -6.04 14.75
CA ALA A 70 13.69 -6.63 14.63
C ALA A 70 14.69 -5.57 14.15
N VAL A 71 15.89 -5.56 14.73
CA VAL A 71 16.92 -4.56 14.43
C VAL A 71 18.21 -5.25 14.01
N LEU A 72 18.76 -4.83 12.87
CA LEU A 72 20.10 -5.19 12.44
C LEU A 72 21.01 -3.96 12.55
N PRO A 73 22.02 -3.96 13.45
CA PRO A 73 22.89 -2.82 13.63
C PRO A 73 23.71 -2.47 12.38
N GLY A 74 23.89 -1.18 12.15
CA GLY A 74 24.78 -0.60 11.13
C GLY A 74 26.11 -0.10 11.71
N THR A 75 26.79 0.75 10.95
CA THR A 75 28.04 1.41 11.34
C THR A 75 27.83 2.82 11.90
N THR A 76 26.67 3.42 11.64
CA THR A 76 26.22 4.69 12.23
C THR A 76 25.07 4.46 13.22
N ASP A 77 24.65 5.53 13.90
CA ASP A 77 23.45 5.53 14.75
C ASP A 77 22.17 5.97 14.00
N GLU A 78 22.26 6.18 12.69
CA GLU A 78 21.12 6.47 11.82
C GLU A 78 20.30 5.20 11.54
N ASN A 79 19.00 5.36 11.31
CA ASN A 79 18.07 4.24 11.08
C ASN A 79 17.41 4.31 9.70
N LEU A 80 17.08 3.15 9.14
CA LEU A 80 16.02 2.97 8.16
C LEU A 80 14.95 2.08 8.76
N ILE A 81 13.69 2.49 8.65
CA ILE A 81 12.55 1.65 9.02
C ILE A 81 12.03 0.99 7.74
N ILE A 82 11.82 -0.32 7.78
CA ILE A 82 11.16 -1.10 6.75
C ILE A 82 9.92 -1.69 7.41
N THR A 83 8.73 -1.36 6.92
CA THR A 83 7.48 -1.65 7.61
C THR A 83 6.44 -2.34 6.73
N ALA A 84 5.65 -3.20 7.34
CA ALA A 84 4.46 -3.85 6.80
C ALA A 84 3.51 -4.16 7.96
N HIS A 85 2.19 -4.09 7.75
CA HIS A 85 1.23 -4.50 8.78
C HIS A 85 0.86 -5.98 8.64
N ILE A 86 0.51 -6.62 9.76
CA ILE A 86 0.20 -8.05 9.84
C ILE A 86 -1.29 -8.34 9.92
N ASP A 87 -2.10 -7.38 10.37
CA ASP A 87 -3.55 -7.51 10.37
C ASP A 87 -4.09 -7.34 8.97
N GLY A 88 -5.23 -7.98 8.71
CA GLY A 88 -5.85 -8.04 7.40
C GLY A 88 -7.21 -8.72 7.48
N PHE A 89 -8.02 -8.53 6.44
CA PHE A 89 -9.31 -9.19 6.32
C PHE A 89 -9.20 -10.55 5.62
N TRP A 90 -9.88 -11.58 6.15
CA TRP A 90 -9.84 -12.96 5.64
C TRP A 90 -8.41 -13.53 5.49
N GLU A 91 -8.01 -13.95 4.29
CA GLU A 91 -6.66 -14.49 4.02
C GLU A 91 -5.62 -13.38 3.80
N ALA A 92 -6.05 -12.17 3.39
CA ALA A 92 -5.23 -10.96 3.41
C ALA A 92 -3.87 -11.11 2.70
N VAL A 93 -3.84 -11.77 1.54
CA VAL A 93 -2.57 -12.02 0.84
C VAL A 93 -1.99 -10.75 0.24
N LEU A 94 -2.77 -9.93 -0.47
CA LEU A 94 -2.30 -8.63 -0.96
C LEU A 94 -2.14 -7.62 0.16
N ASP A 95 -3.12 -7.60 1.07
CA ASP A 95 -3.22 -6.62 2.15
C ASP A 95 -3.27 -7.33 3.51
N ASN A 96 -2.14 -7.74 4.09
CA ASN A 96 -0.77 -7.44 3.63
C ASN A 96 0.24 -8.59 3.82
N GLY A 97 -0.19 -9.82 3.56
CA GLY A 97 0.66 -11.02 3.66
C GLY A 97 1.89 -10.97 2.74
N THR A 98 1.76 -10.40 1.54
CA THR A 98 2.87 -10.22 0.58
C THR A 98 3.91 -9.22 1.09
N GLY A 99 3.50 -8.10 1.68
CA GLY A 99 4.40 -7.13 2.31
C GLY A 99 5.16 -7.72 3.48
N VAL A 100 4.46 -8.46 4.36
CA VAL A 100 5.07 -9.19 5.49
C VAL A 100 6.08 -10.23 5.01
N ALA A 101 5.73 -11.02 3.99
CA ALA A 101 6.63 -12.03 3.43
C ALA A 101 7.90 -11.39 2.85
N ALA A 102 7.77 -10.29 2.10
CA ALA A 102 8.91 -9.51 1.60
C ALA A 102 9.77 -8.96 2.74
N LEU A 103 9.14 -8.39 3.78
CA LEU A 103 9.82 -7.86 4.96
C LEU A 103 10.65 -8.93 5.67
N MET A 104 10.07 -10.12 5.90
CA MET A 104 10.74 -11.25 6.54
C MET A 104 11.94 -11.75 5.71
N GLU A 105 11.78 -11.82 4.38
CA GLU A 105 12.87 -12.23 3.48
C GLU A 105 13.98 -11.18 3.42
N LEU A 106 13.65 -9.88 3.40
CA LEU A 106 14.63 -8.81 3.50
C LEU A 106 15.41 -8.89 4.82
N ALA A 107 14.72 -9.10 5.95
CA ALA A 107 15.37 -9.29 7.25
C ALA A 107 16.32 -10.50 7.23
N ARG A 108 15.89 -11.61 6.63
CA ARG A 108 16.73 -12.81 6.45
C ARG A 108 17.95 -12.53 5.57
N TYR A 109 17.77 -11.80 4.48
CA TYR A 109 18.84 -11.42 3.55
C TYR A 109 19.88 -10.54 4.25
N TYR A 110 19.47 -9.40 4.83
CA TYR A 110 20.37 -8.45 5.47
C TYR A 110 21.04 -8.98 6.74
N LYS A 111 20.46 -9.99 7.40
CA LYS A 111 21.13 -10.69 8.52
C LYS A 111 22.43 -11.37 8.07
N ASN A 112 22.52 -11.81 6.82
CA ASN A 112 23.73 -12.44 6.27
C ASN A 112 24.76 -11.42 5.75
N ILE A 113 24.42 -10.13 5.73
CA ILE A 113 25.35 -9.06 5.38
C ILE A 113 26.10 -8.61 6.64
N PRO A 114 27.44 -8.55 6.62
CA PRO A 114 28.23 -8.10 7.77
C PRO A 114 27.86 -6.68 8.20
N GLN A 115 27.96 -6.40 9.50
CA GLN A 115 27.61 -5.09 10.07
C GLN A 115 28.42 -3.96 9.42
N GLU A 116 29.71 -4.18 9.15
CA GLU A 116 30.60 -3.23 8.47
C GLU A 116 30.16 -2.83 7.05
N GLN A 117 29.21 -3.56 6.45
CA GLN A 117 28.63 -3.25 5.14
C GLN A 117 27.23 -2.63 5.24
N ARG A 118 26.69 -2.44 6.46
CA ARG A 118 25.42 -1.76 6.70
C ARG A 118 25.70 -0.35 7.22
N THR A 119 25.39 0.67 6.44
CA THR A 119 25.58 2.07 6.89
C THR A 119 24.69 2.35 8.10
N ARG A 120 23.37 2.20 7.93
CA ARG A 120 22.35 2.48 8.94
C ARG A 120 21.90 1.21 9.66
N ASN A 121 21.31 1.38 10.84
CA ASN A 121 20.51 0.31 11.44
C ASN A 121 19.31 0.03 10.55
N LEU A 122 19.04 -1.24 10.27
CA LEU A 122 17.84 -1.66 9.56
C LEU A 122 16.81 -2.14 10.60
N ILE A 123 15.73 -1.40 10.73
CA ILE A 123 14.63 -1.69 11.65
C ILE A 123 13.49 -2.29 10.82
N PHE A 124 13.21 -3.57 11.04
CA PHE A 124 12.08 -4.27 10.45
C PHE A 124 10.92 -4.18 11.44
N LEU A 125 9.94 -3.37 11.11
CA LEU A 125 8.76 -3.09 11.93
C LEU A 125 7.56 -3.81 11.31
N VAL A 126 7.04 -4.82 11.98
CA VAL A 126 5.76 -5.42 11.63
C VAL A 126 4.71 -4.85 12.57
N THR A 127 3.76 -4.10 12.04
CA THR A 127 2.72 -3.45 12.84
C THR A 127 1.43 -4.24 12.85
N GLY A 128 0.59 -4.02 13.86
CA GLY A 128 -0.81 -4.41 13.80
C GLY A 128 -1.71 -3.20 13.95
N ASP A 129 -3.02 -3.43 13.87
CA ASP A 129 -4.05 -2.38 14.02
C ASP A 129 -4.08 -1.34 12.87
N HIS A 130 -3.61 -1.73 11.69
CA HIS A 130 -3.73 -0.94 10.46
C HIS A 130 -5.19 -0.92 9.96
N GLU A 131 -5.85 -2.07 9.91
CA GLU A 131 -7.16 -2.22 9.28
C GLU A 131 -8.32 -1.70 10.13
N THR A 132 -8.04 -1.43 11.40
CA THR A 132 -9.02 -0.86 12.34
C THR A 132 -8.82 0.64 12.52
N ALA A 133 -7.59 1.09 12.78
CA ALA A 133 -7.28 2.49 13.11
C ALA A 133 -6.63 3.29 11.97
N GLY A 134 -6.25 2.63 10.87
CA GLY A 134 -5.47 3.19 9.76
C GLY A 134 -3.96 3.06 9.97
N SER A 135 -3.45 3.36 11.17
CA SER A 135 -2.01 3.33 11.47
C SER A 135 -1.72 3.14 12.96
N GLY A 136 -2.57 2.37 13.67
CA GLY A 136 -2.52 2.27 15.13
C GLY A 136 -1.18 1.75 15.65
N GLY A 137 -0.62 0.73 15.01
CA GLY A 137 0.67 0.15 15.39
C GLY A 137 1.85 1.08 15.13
N SER A 138 1.92 1.69 13.95
CA SER A 138 3.00 2.61 13.59
C SER A 138 2.98 3.90 14.40
N ASP A 139 1.81 4.50 14.65
CA ASP A 139 1.66 5.67 15.54
C ASP A 139 2.11 5.32 16.97
N PHE A 140 1.71 4.16 17.47
CA PHE A 140 2.18 3.68 18.78
C PHE A 140 3.71 3.53 18.82
N TYR A 141 4.32 2.98 17.77
CA TYR A 141 5.78 2.85 17.67
C TYR A 141 6.46 4.22 17.61
N HIS A 142 5.97 5.14 16.80
CA HIS A 142 6.46 6.51 16.68
C HIS A 142 6.52 7.20 18.05
N ASN A 143 5.38 7.26 18.72
CA ASN A 143 5.21 7.98 19.98
C ASN A 143 6.03 7.36 21.13
N ARG A 144 6.31 6.06 21.07
CA ARG A 144 7.05 5.36 22.13
C ARG A 144 8.56 5.41 21.96
N ASN A 145 9.07 5.73 20.77
CA ASN A 145 10.50 5.66 20.43
C ASN A 145 11.02 6.96 19.76
N PRO A 146 10.81 8.15 20.36
CA PRO A 146 11.18 9.43 19.76
C PRO A 146 12.67 9.51 19.39
N GLU A 147 13.56 8.89 20.17
CA GLU A 147 15.00 8.84 19.90
C GLU A 147 15.37 8.01 18.66
N ILE A 148 14.55 7.00 18.32
CA ILE A 148 14.71 6.22 17.09
C ILE A 148 14.22 7.06 15.91
N ILE A 149 13.04 7.68 16.05
CA ILE A 149 12.44 8.52 15.02
C ILE A 149 13.35 9.70 14.66
N GLU A 150 13.92 10.39 15.65
CA GLU A 150 14.85 11.51 15.44
C GLU A 150 16.02 11.14 14.52
N LYS A 151 16.54 9.92 14.66
CA LYS A 151 17.68 9.39 13.91
C LYS A 151 17.29 8.58 12.67
N THR A 152 15.99 8.47 12.36
CA THR A 152 15.54 7.72 11.19
C THR A 152 15.61 8.59 9.95
N ALA A 153 16.27 8.06 8.92
CA ALA A 153 16.42 8.76 7.65
C ALA A 153 15.20 8.64 6.77
N LEU A 154 14.63 7.44 6.65
CA LEU A 154 13.48 7.12 5.80
C LEU A 154 12.73 5.90 6.37
N ALA A 155 11.41 5.91 6.25
CA ALA A 155 10.58 4.72 6.38
C ALA A 155 10.18 4.17 5.00
N ILE A 156 10.35 2.87 4.78
CA ILE A 156 10.01 2.17 3.54
C ILE A 156 8.80 1.28 3.79
N GLN A 157 7.70 1.54 3.09
CA GLN A 157 6.47 0.74 3.16
C GLN A 157 6.55 -0.47 2.23
N LEU A 158 6.16 -1.63 2.73
CA LEU A 158 5.94 -2.86 1.96
C LEU A 158 4.47 -3.22 2.06
N GLU A 159 3.67 -2.77 1.09
CA GLU A 159 2.22 -2.96 1.08
C GLU A 159 1.72 -3.18 -0.33
N HIS A 160 0.66 -4.00 -0.44
CA HIS A 160 -0.02 -4.28 -1.69
C HIS A 160 0.91 -4.78 -2.80
N LEU A 161 1.78 -5.74 -2.49
CA LEU A 161 2.79 -6.22 -3.44
C LEU A 161 2.28 -7.38 -4.30
N GLY A 162 2.36 -7.23 -5.63
CA GLY A 162 2.22 -8.36 -6.56
C GLY A 162 0.80 -8.69 -7.02
N ALA A 163 -0.16 -7.77 -6.88
CA ALA A 163 -1.49 -7.98 -7.45
C ALA A 163 -1.44 -8.20 -8.97
N PRO A 164 -2.22 -9.17 -9.50
CA PRO A 164 -2.28 -9.39 -10.94
C PRO A 164 -2.97 -8.22 -11.64
N GLY A 165 -2.46 -7.86 -12.81
CA GLY A 165 -3.09 -6.90 -13.70
C GLY A 165 -4.36 -7.50 -14.27
N ASN A 166 -5.40 -6.67 -14.41
CA ASN A 166 -6.70 -7.09 -14.94
C ASN A 166 -7.07 -6.26 -16.17
N LYS A 167 -7.83 -6.85 -17.09
CA LYS A 167 -8.43 -6.13 -18.21
C LYS A 167 -9.85 -6.60 -18.46
N ASN A 168 -10.65 -5.71 -19.04
CA ASN A 168 -11.92 -6.11 -19.65
C ASN A 168 -11.63 -6.76 -21.01
N GLN A 169 -12.05 -8.01 -21.17
CA GLN A 169 -12.02 -8.73 -22.44
C GLN A 169 -13.43 -9.20 -22.79
N LEU A 170 -14.07 -8.53 -23.76
CA LEU A 170 -15.44 -8.82 -24.20
C LEU A 170 -16.46 -8.85 -23.04
N ASN A 171 -16.40 -7.86 -22.15
CA ASN A 171 -17.22 -7.75 -20.93
C ASN A 171 -16.95 -8.82 -19.87
N MET A 172 -15.81 -9.51 -19.94
CA MET A 172 -15.31 -10.36 -18.87
C MET A 172 -14.07 -9.74 -18.25
N LEU A 173 -14.02 -9.72 -16.91
CA LEU A 173 -12.78 -9.42 -16.21
C LEU A 173 -11.84 -10.61 -16.39
N VAL A 174 -10.65 -10.37 -16.95
CA VAL A 174 -9.62 -11.40 -17.09
C VAL A 174 -8.33 -10.90 -16.47
N THR A 175 -7.70 -11.79 -15.70
CA THR A 175 -6.34 -11.57 -15.20
C THR A 175 -5.35 -11.65 -16.35
N THR A 176 -4.25 -10.95 -16.18
CA THR A 176 -3.12 -10.96 -17.10
C THR A 176 -1.92 -11.59 -16.42
N ASN A 177 -0.90 -11.92 -17.22
CA ASN A 177 0.40 -12.32 -16.69
C ASN A 177 1.30 -11.13 -16.32
N ALA A 178 0.82 -9.89 -16.47
CA ALA A 178 1.46 -8.69 -15.98
C ALA A 178 0.89 -8.31 -14.61
N LEU A 179 1.67 -7.61 -13.80
CA LEU A 179 1.20 -7.06 -12.52
C LEU A 179 0.34 -5.82 -12.76
N ALA A 180 -0.59 -5.56 -11.83
CA ALA A 180 -1.25 -4.27 -11.75
C ALA A 180 -0.21 -3.18 -11.42
N PRO A 181 -0.37 -1.96 -11.95
CA PRO A 181 0.59 -0.90 -11.74
C PRO A 181 0.57 -0.43 -10.27
N LEU A 182 1.74 -0.39 -9.67
CA LEU A 182 1.96 0.20 -8.35
C LEU A 182 1.97 1.73 -8.42
N ILE A 183 1.38 2.39 -7.44
CA ILE A 183 1.46 3.85 -7.27
C ILE A 183 2.65 4.15 -6.36
N PRO A 184 3.73 4.76 -6.88
CA PRO A 184 4.84 5.20 -6.05
C PRO A 184 4.43 6.39 -5.19
N PHE A 185 4.96 6.47 -3.97
CA PHE A 185 4.85 7.67 -3.14
C PHE A 185 6.18 7.97 -2.45
N ILE A 186 6.46 9.26 -2.26
CA ILE A 186 7.60 9.79 -1.51
C ILE A 186 7.09 11.02 -0.73
N SER A 187 6.87 10.87 0.57
CA SER A 187 6.06 11.81 1.36
C SER A 187 6.61 13.23 1.44
N ASN A 188 7.92 13.42 1.27
CA ASN A 188 8.55 14.75 1.24
C ASN A 188 8.96 15.19 -0.18
N GLY A 189 8.68 14.39 -1.20
CA GLY A 189 9.02 14.69 -2.59
C GLY A 189 10.53 14.77 -2.86
N ASN A 190 11.36 14.03 -2.13
CA ASN A 190 12.81 14.09 -2.29
C ASN A 190 13.29 13.51 -3.64
N TYR A 191 14.07 14.28 -4.41
CA TYR A 191 14.54 13.85 -5.73
C TYR A 191 15.52 12.67 -5.68
N SER A 192 16.39 12.61 -4.67
CA SER A 192 17.37 11.54 -4.57
C SER A 192 16.72 10.20 -4.23
N VAL A 193 15.68 10.22 -3.37
CA VAL A 193 14.82 9.04 -3.13
C VAL A 193 14.02 8.68 -4.38
N ARG A 194 13.43 9.67 -5.08
CA ARG A 194 12.74 9.46 -6.35
C ARG A 194 13.64 8.79 -7.39
N ASP A 195 14.88 9.23 -7.51
CA ASP A 195 15.84 8.68 -8.47
C ASP A 195 16.29 7.27 -8.08
N ALA A 196 16.38 6.96 -6.78
CA ALA A 196 16.60 5.60 -6.31
C ALA A 196 15.41 4.68 -6.67
N MET A 197 14.18 5.15 -6.49
CA MET A 197 12.97 4.42 -6.91
C MET A 197 12.90 4.26 -8.42
N GLN A 198 13.28 5.27 -9.21
CA GLN A 198 13.39 5.15 -10.66
C GLN A 198 14.34 4.03 -11.06
N ARG A 199 15.55 4.01 -10.49
CA ARG A 199 16.53 2.96 -10.78
C ARG A 199 16.03 1.58 -10.38
N MET A 200 15.28 1.47 -9.27
CA MET A 200 14.60 0.24 -8.88
C MET A 200 13.59 -0.19 -9.97
N VAL A 201 12.73 0.71 -10.41
CA VAL A 201 11.73 0.46 -11.45
C VAL A 201 12.39 -0.01 -12.74
N ASP A 202 13.42 0.70 -13.21
CA ASP A 202 14.12 0.40 -14.45
C ASP A 202 14.88 -0.93 -14.40
N ASN A 203 15.57 -1.21 -13.28
CA ASN A 203 16.41 -2.41 -13.16
C ASN A 203 15.60 -3.71 -13.00
N TYR A 204 14.40 -3.63 -12.41
CA TYR A 204 13.58 -4.79 -12.12
C TYR A 204 12.34 -4.87 -13.01
N GLY A 205 12.09 -3.89 -13.88
CA GLY A 205 10.92 -3.85 -14.75
C GLY A 205 9.63 -3.84 -13.95
N ILE A 206 9.57 -3.02 -12.90
CA ILE A 206 8.39 -2.88 -12.05
C ILE A 206 7.34 -2.05 -12.79
N VAL A 207 6.10 -2.53 -12.78
CA VAL A 207 4.99 -1.80 -13.40
C VAL A 207 4.49 -0.77 -12.40
N VAL A 208 4.58 0.51 -12.77
CA VAL A 208 4.16 1.63 -11.93
C VAL A 208 3.21 2.55 -12.68
N ASN A 209 2.36 3.26 -11.93
CA ASN A 209 1.61 4.38 -12.46
C ASN A 209 2.55 5.52 -12.84
N ARG A 210 2.06 6.37 -13.75
CA ARG A 210 2.75 7.58 -14.16
C ARG A 210 2.89 8.55 -12.99
N ASP A 211 1.81 8.78 -12.25
CA ASP A 211 1.82 9.79 -11.20
C ASP A 211 2.37 9.20 -9.90
N SER A 212 3.12 10.02 -9.15
CA SER A 212 3.66 9.67 -7.84
C SER A 212 3.10 10.60 -6.78
N TRP A 213 2.74 10.06 -5.61
CA TRP A 213 2.20 10.87 -4.53
C TRP A 213 3.30 11.49 -3.66
N THR A 214 3.03 12.71 -3.16
CA THR A 214 3.84 13.36 -2.12
C THR A 214 3.17 13.33 -0.77
N THR A 215 2.33 12.33 -0.54
CA THR A 215 1.74 12.00 0.75
C THR A 215 2.16 10.57 1.10
N PRO A 216 2.30 10.25 2.40
CA PRO A 216 2.45 8.87 2.81
C PRO A 216 1.21 8.04 2.39
N ALA A 217 1.39 6.72 2.32
CA ALA A 217 0.30 5.77 2.08
C ALA A 217 0.61 4.46 2.82
N GLY A 218 -0.43 3.88 3.42
CA GLY A 218 -0.33 2.68 4.24
C GLY A 218 0.18 2.99 5.64
N ASP A 219 0.78 1.99 6.28
CA ASP A 219 1.16 2.08 7.70
C ASP A 219 2.22 3.15 8.04
N VAL A 220 2.99 3.65 7.07
CA VAL A 220 3.88 4.80 7.29
C VAL A 220 3.14 6.10 7.65
N ASP A 221 1.81 6.17 7.52
CA ASP A 221 0.99 7.30 7.98
C ASP A 221 1.14 7.57 9.49
N GLY A 222 1.46 6.56 10.29
CA GLY A 222 1.73 6.71 11.73
C GLY A 222 3.14 7.23 12.06
N LEU A 223 4.05 7.33 11.08
CA LEU A 223 5.46 7.73 11.27
C LEU A 223 5.70 9.19 10.85
N ILE A 224 4.92 10.12 11.41
CA ILE A 224 4.71 11.48 10.88
C ILE A 224 5.95 12.41 10.85
N ASP A 225 6.96 12.22 11.70
CA ASP A 225 8.13 13.12 11.80
C ASP A 225 9.30 12.75 10.87
N ILE A 226 9.13 11.71 10.05
CA ILE A 226 10.15 11.22 9.12
C ILE A 226 9.58 11.06 7.72
N PRO A 227 10.40 11.27 6.66
CA PRO A 227 9.93 10.99 5.31
C PRO A 227 9.71 9.49 5.13
N SER A 228 8.83 9.15 4.22
CA SER A 228 8.51 7.79 3.84
C SER A 228 8.46 7.64 2.34
N ALA A 229 8.74 6.43 1.86
CA ALA A 229 8.64 6.09 0.46
C ALA A 229 8.20 4.65 0.29
N GLY A 230 7.58 4.36 -0.83
CA GLY A 230 7.14 3.00 -1.12
C GLY A 230 6.18 2.96 -2.29
N PHE A 231 5.41 1.89 -2.31
CA PHE A 231 4.39 1.66 -3.31
C PHE A 231 3.09 1.31 -2.62
N ILE A 232 1.99 1.63 -3.29
CA ILE A 232 0.65 1.21 -2.89
C ILE A 232 -0.13 0.83 -4.15
N GLN A 233 -1.13 -0.03 -4.04
CA GLN A 233 -2.14 -0.20 -5.07
C GLN A 233 -3.42 -0.76 -4.47
N THR A 234 -4.58 -0.36 -4.96
CA THR A 234 -5.84 -1.02 -4.60
C THR A 234 -6.35 -1.80 -5.80
N GLY A 235 -6.37 -3.12 -5.68
CA GLY A 235 -6.78 -4.04 -6.73
C GLY A 235 -8.23 -4.51 -6.60
N TYR A 236 -8.70 -5.30 -7.57
CA TYR A 236 -10.04 -5.91 -7.53
C TYR A 236 -10.23 -6.92 -6.39
N LEU A 237 -9.12 -7.46 -5.88
CA LEU A 237 -9.09 -8.46 -4.82
C LEU A 237 -8.99 -7.82 -3.42
N TYR A 238 -8.72 -6.52 -3.36
CA TYR A 238 -8.51 -5.79 -2.11
C TYR A 238 -9.70 -5.96 -1.16
N HIS A 239 -9.39 -6.19 0.11
CA HIS A 239 -10.35 -6.38 1.21
C HIS A 239 -11.49 -7.34 0.86
N SER A 240 -11.17 -8.46 0.23
CA SER A 240 -12.16 -9.44 -0.20
C SER A 240 -11.86 -10.83 0.33
N GLU A 241 -12.89 -11.66 0.48
CA GLU A 241 -12.69 -13.08 0.84
C GLU A 241 -11.97 -13.89 -0.24
N ILE A 242 -11.81 -13.32 -1.45
CA ILE A 242 -11.07 -13.95 -2.55
C ILE A 242 -9.60 -13.53 -2.58
N ASP A 243 -9.15 -12.61 -1.71
CA ASP A 243 -7.73 -12.26 -1.53
C ASP A 243 -6.93 -13.44 -0.95
N SER A 244 -6.60 -14.38 -1.83
CA SER A 244 -6.05 -15.69 -1.50
C SER A 244 -4.84 -15.98 -2.38
N LEU A 245 -4.07 -17.02 -2.01
CA LEU A 245 -2.84 -17.40 -2.72
C LEU A 245 -3.05 -17.78 -4.19
N ASP A 246 -4.28 -18.01 -4.63
CA ASP A 246 -4.63 -18.38 -6.02
C ASP A 246 -4.27 -17.29 -7.04
N TRP A 247 -4.15 -16.03 -6.60
CA TRP A 247 -3.97 -14.87 -7.48
C TRP A 247 -2.54 -14.37 -7.60
N TYR A 248 -1.63 -14.84 -6.73
CA TYR A 248 -0.29 -14.29 -6.57
C TYR A 248 0.77 -15.28 -6.97
N LYS A 249 1.80 -14.79 -7.66
CA LYS A 249 2.90 -15.62 -8.14
C LYS A 249 4.14 -15.40 -7.27
N PRO A 250 4.76 -16.48 -6.78
CA PRO A 250 6.01 -16.37 -6.02
C PRO A 250 7.11 -15.60 -6.76
N GLU A 251 7.20 -15.73 -8.09
CA GLU A 251 8.23 -15.07 -8.90
C GLU A 251 8.04 -13.54 -8.95
N ASP A 252 6.79 -13.08 -8.92
CA ASP A 252 6.46 -11.65 -8.88
C ASP A 252 6.84 -11.06 -7.52
N LEU A 253 6.54 -11.77 -6.43
CA LEU A 253 6.95 -11.38 -5.09
C LEU A 253 8.47 -11.42 -4.91
N GLU A 254 9.15 -12.43 -5.45
CA GLU A 254 10.62 -12.51 -5.45
C GLU A 254 11.21 -11.27 -6.13
N ARG A 255 10.74 -10.94 -7.34
CA ARG A 255 11.21 -9.77 -8.08
C ARG A 255 10.99 -8.48 -7.32
N LEU A 256 9.80 -8.28 -6.75
CA LEU A 256 9.49 -7.10 -5.93
C LEU A 256 10.35 -7.05 -4.67
N THR A 257 10.61 -8.17 -4.02
CA THR A 257 11.46 -8.24 -2.81
C THR A 257 12.90 -7.86 -3.15
N ARG A 258 13.46 -8.39 -4.24
CA ARG A 258 14.81 -8.02 -4.72
C ARG A 258 14.90 -6.55 -5.12
N ALA A 259 13.83 -6.02 -5.73
CA ALA A 259 13.73 -4.61 -6.07
C ALA A 259 13.75 -3.72 -4.80
N HIS A 260 13.05 -4.10 -3.73
CA HIS A 260 13.11 -3.38 -2.45
C HIS A 260 14.46 -3.49 -1.76
N ALA A 261 15.15 -4.63 -1.84
CA ALA A 261 16.54 -4.73 -1.37
C ALA A 261 17.45 -3.72 -2.11
N PHE A 262 17.29 -3.62 -3.43
CA PHE A 262 18.02 -2.62 -4.22
C PHE A 262 17.68 -1.19 -3.79
N LEU A 263 16.40 -0.87 -3.56
CA LEU A 263 16.00 0.46 -3.06
C LEU A 263 16.64 0.78 -1.70
N ILE A 264 16.60 -0.17 -0.75
CA ILE A 264 17.23 -0.04 0.57
C ILE A 264 18.73 0.27 0.42
N ASP A 265 19.43 -0.44 -0.46
CA ASP A 265 20.87 -0.23 -0.71
C ASP A 265 21.14 1.13 -1.38
N GLU A 266 20.27 1.59 -2.29
CA GLU A 266 20.39 2.89 -2.94
C GLU A 266 20.16 4.05 -1.98
N VAL A 267 19.10 4.01 -1.18
CA VAL A 267 18.83 5.09 -0.20
C VAL A 267 19.86 5.11 0.93
N ASN A 268 20.49 3.98 1.24
CA ASN A 268 21.61 3.91 2.18
C ASN A 268 22.85 4.71 1.74
N LYS A 269 22.95 5.07 0.46
CA LYS A 269 24.05 5.90 -0.08
C LYS A 269 23.78 7.39 0.08
N ILE A 270 22.54 7.78 0.34
CA ILE A 270 22.13 9.19 0.44
C ILE A 270 22.30 9.64 1.90
N PRO A 271 22.94 10.79 2.19
CA PRO A 271 23.06 11.33 3.54
C PRO A 271 21.70 11.64 4.17
N ILE A 272 21.55 11.46 5.50
CA ILE A 272 20.27 11.69 6.20
C ILE A 272 19.76 13.13 6.02
N GLY A 273 20.65 14.12 6.02
CA GLY A 273 20.29 15.52 5.79
C GLY A 273 19.63 15.73 4.44
N GLU A 274 20.17 15.11 3.39
CA GLU A 274 19.62 15.16 2.04
C GLU A 274 18.30 14.41 1.94
N ILE A 275 18.17 13.21 2.54
CA ILE A 275 16.90 12.44 2.51
C ILE A 275 15.76 13.22 3.17
N ARG A 276 16.03 13.92 4.28
CA ARG A 276 15.01 14.64 5.06
C ARG A 276 14.63 15.99 4.45
N GLU A 277 15.40 16.52 3.50
CA GLU A 277 15.04 17.73 2.78
C GLU A 277 13.86 17.48 1.82
N SER A 278 12.86 18.35 1.88
CA SER A 278 11.78 18.37 0.89
C SER A 278 12.26 19.06 -0.39
N SER A 279 12.06 18.43 -1.55
CA SER A 279 12.52 18.97 -2.83
C SER A 279 11.42 19.59 -3.70
N VAL A 280 10.14 19.34 -3.39
CA VAL A 280 8.99 19.90 -4.13
C VAL A 280 7.83 20.25 -3.21
N ALA A 281 7.03 21.23 -3.64
CA ALA A 281 5.67 21.43 -3.16
C ALA A 281 4.71 20.99 -4.28
N GLY A 282 4.24 19.75 -4.25
CA GLY A 282 3.33 19.17 -5.26
C GLY A 282 3.83 17.86 -5.88
N ASP A 283 3.08 17.30 -6.83
CA ASP A 283 3.33 15.97 -7.43
C ASP A 283 4.73 15.85 -8.05
N LEU A 284 5.37 14.70 -7.82
CA LEU A 284 6.69 14.41 -8.37
C LEU A 284 6.61 14.15 -9.89
N PRO A 285 7.65 14.54 -10.65
CA PRO A 285 7.71 14.20 -12.06
C PRO A 285 7.67 12.68 -12.24
N PRO A 286 6.91 12.21 -13.24
CA PRO A 286 6.59 10.80 -13.36
C PRO A 286 7.85 9.95 -13.58
N PRO A 287 7.84 8.67 -13.16
CA PRO A 287 8.97 7.78 -13.37
C PRO A 287 9.18 7.39 -14.84
N TYR A 288 8.26 7.74 -15.74
CA TYR A 288 8.46 7.60 -17.17
C TYR A 288 7.68 8.67 -17.94
N SER A 289 8.18 9.03 -19.12
CA SER A 289 7.53 9.99 -20.01
C SER A 289 6.45 9.27 -20.81
N SER A 290 5.18 9.50 -20.47
CA SER A 290 4.05 9.22 -21.36
C SER A 290 3.19 10.48 -21.50
N PRO A 291 2.71 10.79 -22.72
CA PRO A 291 1.81 11.92 -22.92
C PRO A 291 0.59 11.78 -22.00
N ASP A 292 0.16 12.90 -21.41
CA ASP A 292 -1.07 12.96 -20.64
C ASP A 292 -2.26 12.59 -21.56
N VAL A 293 -3.32 11.97 -21.02
CA VAL A 293 -4.58 11.79 -21.74
C VAL A 293 -5.09 13.14 -22.27
N MET A 294 -4.84 14.23 -21.53
CA MET A 294 -5.14 15.59 -22.01
C MET A 294 -4.28 16.01 -23.19
N GLU A 295 -3.05 15.49 -23.35
CA GLU A 295 -2.24 15.69 -24.56
C GLU A 295 -2.73 14.82 -25.73
N LEU A 296 -3.19 13.60 -25.46
CA LEU A 296 -3.84 12.74 -26.47
C LEU A 296 -5.14 13.37 -27.01
N LEU A 297 -5.88 14.11 -26.19
CA LEU A 297 -7.10 14.82 -26.57
C LEU A 297 -6.86 16.18 -27.23
N ARG A 298 -5.65 16.75 -27.15
CA ARG A 298 -5.30 18.06 -27.74
C ARG A 298 -5.03 18.03 -29.25
N VAL A 299 -5.06 16.84 -29.87
CA VAL A 299 -4.74 16.65 -31.31
C VAL A 299 -5.99 16.46 -32.19
N TRP A 300 -7.15 16.97 -31.75
CA TRP A 300 -8.37 17.02 -32.56
C TRP A 300 -8.97 18.43 -32.57
#